data_AF-A0A920I8L5-F1
#
_entry.id   AF-A0A920I8L5-F1
#
_cell.length_a   1.000
_cell.length_b   1.000
_cell.length_c   1.000
_cell.angle_alpha   90.00
_cell.angle_beta   90.00
_cell.angle_gamma   90.00
#
_symmetry.space_group_name_H-M   'P 1'
#
loop_
_entity.id
_entity.type
_entity.pdbx_description
1 polymer ?
#
loop_
_entity_poly.entity_id
_entity_poly.type
_entity_poly.pdbx_seq_one_letter_code
_entity_poly.pdbx_strand_id
1 'polypeptide(L)'
;MQQGLDITYYLITQFTGLLILAAAMIIFIFSIQKVANNLAKQIENQTSELNRLNESYQDSQKVLMSVFSQIEQISNNNNELNNKISSLQQELSLLSSDYSDNQQISQAIELARKGSNTKTIVEKTGLSSEEVDAIVKFYGDENKN
;
A
#
# COMPACT_ATOMS: atom_id res chain seq x y z
N MET A 1 94.65 42.12 3.00
CA MET A 1 93.99 41.11 2.14
C MET A 1 92.98 40.24 2.89
N GLN A 2 92.97 40.21 4.23
CA GLN A 2 92.06 39.36 5.03
C GLN A 2 90.59 39.85 5.04
N GLN A 3 90.35 41.16 5.13
CA GLN A 3 88.99 41.74 5.15
C GLN A 3 88.14 41.46 3.89
N GLY A 4 88.74 41.28 2.72
CA GLY A 4 88.00 40.99 1.47
C GLY A 4 87.49 39.54 1.38
N LEU A 5 88.19 38.61 2.04
CA LEU A 5 87.80 37.19 2.12
C LEU A 5 86.60 36.99 3.07
N ASP A 6 86.54 37.75 4.17
CA ASP A 6 85.43 37.68 5.13
C ASP A 6 84.10 38.19 4.53
N ILE A 7 84.16 39.26 3.73
CA ILE A 7 82.97 39.83 3.06
C ILE A 7 82.43 38.88 1.99
N THR A 8 83.31 38.26 1.19
CA THR A 8 82.89 37.29 0.17
C THR A 8 82.30 36.03 0.78
N TYR A 9 82.86 35.53 1.88
CA TYR A 9 82.30 34.40 2.63
C TYR A 9 80.92 34.72 3.23
N TYR A 10 80.74 35.91 3.79
CA TYR A 10 79.44 36.36 4.31
C TYR A 10 78.36 36.44 3.22
N LEU A 11 78.69 37.00 2.05
CA LEU A 11 77.77 37.11 0.92
C LEU A 11 77.37 35.73 0.37
N ILE A 12 78.31 34.80 0.25
CA ILE A 12 78.04 33.42 -0.18
C ILE A 12 77.10 32.73 0.82
N THR A 13 77.36 32.86 2.13
CA THR A 13 76.55 32.24 3.18
C THR A 13 75.10 32.77 3.18
N GLN A 14 74.92 34.08 3.02
CA GLN A 14 73.58 34.70 2.91
C GLN A 14 72.83 34.22 1.66
N PHE A 15 73.50 34.12 0.51
CA PHE A 15 72.91 33.63 -0.73
C PHE A 15 72.52 32.14 -0.65
N THR A 16 73.37 31.31 -0.04
CA THR A 16 73.06 29.90 0.22
C THR A 16 71.86 29.75 1.16
N GLY A 17 71.76 30.57 2.21
CA GLY A 17 70.61 30.60 3.11
C GLY A 17 69.29 30.92 2.39
N LEU A 18 69.30 31.93 1.52
CA LEU A 18 68.15 32.30 0.68
C LEU A 18 67.74 31.19 -0.28
N LEU A 19 68.69 30.50 -0.91
CA LEU A 19 68.40 29.37 -1.79
C LEU A 19 67.75 28.19 -1.05
N ILE A 20 68.24 27.86 0.15
CA ILE A 20 67.64 26.81 0.99
C ILE A 20 66.22 27.20 1.40
N LEU A 21 66.01 28.46 1.79
CA LEU A 21 64.68 28.98 2.13
C LEU A 21 63.72 28.90 0.95
N ALA A 22 64.16 29.27 -0.26
CA ALA A 22 63.37 29.20 -1.47
C ALA A 22 62.99 27.75 -1.82
N ALA A 23 63.94 26.82 -1.70
CA ALA A 23 63.68 25.39 -1.91
C ALA A 23 62.66 24.84 -0.89
N ALA A 24 62.78 25.22 0.38
CA ALA A 24 61.83 24.84 1.43
C ALA A 24 60.41 25.37 1.14
N MET A 25 60.31 26.62 0.67
CA MET A 25 59.01 27.21 0.27
C MET A 25 58.38 26.48 -0.91
N ILE A 26 59.16 26.10 -1.92
CA ILE A 26 58.65 25.34 -3.07
C ILE A 26 58.11 23.97 -2.63
N ILE A 27 58.84 23.25 -1.77
CA ILE A 27 58.41 21.96 -1.22
C ILE A 27 57.12 22.12 -0.39
N PHE A 28 57.03 23.20 0.40
CA PHE A 28 55.87 23.51 1.21
C PHE A 28 54.63 23.80 0.35
N ILE A 29 54.78 24.60 -0.72
CA ILE A 29 53.69 24.88 -1.68
C ILE A 29 53.21 23.59 -2.36
N PHE A 30 54.13 22.74 -2.81
CA PHE A 30 53.77 21.43 -3.39
C PHE A 30 53.01 20.53 -2.41
N SER A 31 53.40 20.55 -1.14
CA SER A 31 52.74 19.79 -0.08
C SER A 31 51.30 20.29 0.15
N ILE A 32 51.09 21.60 0.20
CA ILE A 32 49.76 22.21 0.31
C ILE A 32 48.89 21.85 -0.90
N GLN A 33 49.42 21.97 -2.12
CA GLN A 33 48.67 21.63 -3.34
C GLN A 33 48.22 20.17 -3.35
N LYS A 34 49.09 19.25 -2.92
CA LYS A 34 48.74 17.82 -2.83
C LYS A 34 47.60 17.57 -1.85
N VAL A 35 47.66 18.19 -0.67
CA VAL A 35 46.59 18.09 0.34
C VAL A 35 45.30 18.69 -0.19
N ALA A 36 45.34 19.91 -0.74
CA ALA A 36 44.18 20.59 -1.31
C ALA A 36 43.49 19.75 -2.40
N ASN A 37 44.27 19.16 -3.31
CA ASN A 37 43.73 18.32 -4.38
C ASN A 37 43.07 17.04 -3.85
N ASN A 38 43.64 16.42 -2.81
CA ASN A 38 43.03 15.25 -2.19
C ASN A 38 41.73 15.59 -1.46
N LEU A 39 41.68 16.74 -0.77
CA LEU A 39 40.46 17.22 -0.12
C LEU A 39 39.39 17.55 -1.16
N ALA A 40 39.75 18.24 -2.25
CA ALA A 40 38.83 18.56 -3.33
C ALA A 40 38.18 17.29 -3.91
N LYS A 41 38.98 16.25 -4.18
CA LYS A 41 38.47 14.95 -4.65
C LYS A 41 37.55 14.27 -3.64
N GLN A 42 37.86 14.33 -2.35
CA GLN A 42 36.99 13.76 -1.32
C GLN A 42 35.65 14.49 -1.23
N ILE A 43 35.68 15.82 -1.30
CA ILE A 43 34.46 16.65 -1.30
C ILE A 43 33.62 16.36 -2.53
N GLU A 44 34.24 16.25 -3.72
CA GLU A 44 33.54 15.92 -4.96
C GLU A 44 32.87 14.54 -4.87
N ASN A 45 33.59 13.53 -4.38
CA ASN A 45 33.03 12.19 -4.17
C ASN A 45 31.86 12.22 -3.18
N GLN A 46 32.03 12.85 -2.01
CA GLN A 46 30.96 12.95 -1.02
C GLN A 46 29.74 13.72 -1.54
N THR A 47 29.96 14.79 -2.32
CA THR A 47 28.88 15.55 -2.96
C THR A 47 28.13 14.68 -3.97
N SER A 48 28.85 13.87 -4.74
CA SER A 48 28.25 12.93 -5.67
C SER A 48 27.41 11.85 -4.96
N GLU A 49 27.89 11.33 -3.83
CA GLU A 49 27.16 10.36 -3.01
C GLU A 49 25.90 10.99 -2.39
N LEU A 50 25.99 12.24 -1.89
CA LEU A 50 24.84 12.98 -1.36
C LEU A 50 23.80 13.25 -2.45
N ASN A 51 24.22 13.57 -3.68
CA ASN A 51 23.30 13.76 -4.79
C ASN A 51 22.56 12.47 -5.13
N ARG A 52 23.28 11.33 -5.21
CA ARG A 52 22.68 10.02 -5.45
C ARG A 52 21.73 9.60 -4.32
N LEU A 53 22.09 9.91 -3.07
CA LEU A 53 21.22 9.67 -1.93
C LEU A 53 19.95 10.52 -2.00
N ASN A 54 20.07 11.79 -2.37
CA ASN A 54 18.95 12.70 -2.53
C ASN A 54 18.01 12.24 -3.67
N GLU A 55 18.56 11.80 -4.80
CA GLU A 55 17.77 11.20 -5.89
C GLU A 55 17.03 9.94 -5.41
N SER A 56 17.71 9.03 -4.72
CA SER A 56 17.10 7.83 -4.15
C SER A 56 16.01 8.15 -3.12
N TYR A 57 16.19 9.20 -2.33
CA TYR A 57 15.20 9.69 -1.38
C TYR A 57 13.95 10.24 -2.09
N GLN A 58 14.13 11.02 -3.16
CA GLN A 58 13.02 11.51 -3.97
C GLN A 58 12.23 10.38 -4.63
N ASP A 59 12.92 9.36 -5.16
CA ASP A 59 12.24 8.20 -5.75
C ASP A 59 11.50 7.37 -4.69
N SER A 60 12.09 7.21 -3.51
CA SER A 60 11.42 6.57 -2.36
C SER A 60 10.15 7.33 -1.95
N GLN A 61 10.18 8.66 -1.95
CA GLN A 61 8.98 9.46 -1.69
C GLN A 61 7.89 9.25 -2.76
N LYS A 62 8.25 9.21 -4.04
CA LYS A 62 7.29 8.92 -5.12
C LYS A 62 6.64 7.55 -4.93
N VAL A 63 7.43 6.54 -4.57
CA VAL A 63 6.90 5.19 -4.27
C VAL A 63 5.94 5.25 -3.09
N LEU A 64 6.29 5.95 -2.00
CA LEU A 64 5.41 6.12 -0.84
C LEU A 64 4.09 6.81 -1.21
N MET A 65 4.12 7.87 -2.02
CA MET A 65 2.91 8.53 -2.50
C MET A 65 2.04 7.59 -3.36
N SER A 66 2.66 6.78 -4.21
CA SER A 66 1.93 5.79 -5.01
C SER A 66 1.29 4.72 -4.12
N VAL A 67 2.01 4.22 -3.11
CA VAL A 67 1.48 3.26 -2.13
C VAL A 67 0.31 3.85 -1.37
N PHE A 68 0.41 5.11 -0.92
CA PHE A 68 -0.69 5.79 -0.23
C PHE A 68 -1.94 5.88 -1.10
N SER A 69 -1.79 6.28 -2.37
CA SER A 69 -2.90 6.33 -3.32
C SER A 69 -3.52 4.95 -3.58
N GLN A 70 -2.71 3.90 -3.68
CA GLN A 70 -3.19 2.52 -3.82
C GLN A 70 -3.97 2.06 -2.58
N ILE A 71 -3.51 2.40 -1.38
CA ILE A 71 -4.22 2.09 -0.12
C ILE A 71 -5.59 2.76 -0.10
N GLU A 72 -5.67 4.03 -0.52
CA GLU A 72 -6.94 4.76 -0.61
C GLU A 72 -7.91 4.08 -1.60
N GLN A 73 -7.42 3.67 -2.77
CA GLN A 73 -8.21 2.92 -3.74
C GLN A 73 -8.69 1.57 -3.19
N ILE A 74 -7.83 0.82 -2.50
CA ILE A 74 -8.20 -0.44 -1.86
C ILE A 74 -9.27 -0.21 -0.79
N SER A 75 -9.14 0.84 0.01
CA SER A 75 -10.13 1.21 1.03
C SER A 75 -11.49 1.50 0.40
N ASN A 76 -11.53 2.27 -0.69
CA ASN A 76 -12.76 2.57 -1.41
C ASN A 76 -13.39 1.31 -2.01
N ASN A 77 -12.59 0.46 -2.66
CA ASN A 77 -13.06 -0.81 -3.21
C ASN A 77 -13.61 -1.75 -2.13
N ASN A 78 -12.98 -1.80 -0.95
CA ASN A 78 -13.48 -2.58 0.18
C ASN A 78 -14.83 -2.06 0.69
N ASN A 79 -15.01 -0.73 0.76
CA ASN A 79 -16.30 -0.14 1.13
C ASN A 79 -17.38 -0.48 0.10
N GLU A 80 -17.07 -0.42 -1.19
CA GLU A 80 -18.01 -0.83 -2.24
C GLU A 80 -18.36 -2.31 -2.15
N LEU A 81 -17.39 -3.18 -1.88
CA LEU A 81 -17.62 -4.62 -1.67
C LEU A 81 -18.51 -4.87 -0.46
N ASN A 82 -18.27 -4.19 0.66
CA ASN A 82 -19.11 -4.31 1.86
C ASN A 82 -20.55 -3.89 1.59
N ASN A 83 -20.75 -2.82 0.81
CA ASN A 83 -22.09 -2.39 0.40
C ASN A 83 -22.76 -3.45 -0.48
N LYS A 84 -22.05 -4.00 -1.47
CA LYS A 84 -22.57 -5.07 -2.33
C LYS A 84 -22.91 -6.34 -1.54
N ILE A 85 -22.07 -6.73 -0.58
CA ILE A 85 -22.32 -7.88 0.30
C ILE A 85 -23.59 -7.64 1.12
N SER A 86 -23.76 -6.45 1.69
CA SER A 86 -24.96 -6.09 2.46
C SER A 86 -26.22 -6.18 1.58
N SER A 87 -26.17 -5.67 0.35
CA SER A 87 -27.27 -5.78 -0.61
C SER A 87 -27.58 -7.23 -0.96
N LEU A 88 -26.55 -8.05 -1.26
CA LEU A 88 -26.72 -9.46 -1.56
C LEU A 88 -27.30 -10.25 -0.38
N GLN A 89 -26.91 -9.92 0.85
CA GLN A 89 -27.49 -10.53 2.06
C GLN A 89 -28.97 -10.19 2.20
N GLN A 90 -29.36 -8.95 1.90
CA GLN A 90 -30.77 -8.55 1.91
C GLN A 90 -31.56 -9.28 0.81
N GLU A 91 -31.06 -9.30 -0.42
CA GLU A 91 -31.68 -10.02 -1.53
C GLU A 91 -31.81 -11.53 -1.25
N LEU A 92 -30.78 -12.14 -0.67
CA LEU A 92 -30.81 -13.55 -0.28
C LEU A 92 -31.85 -13.81 0.82
N SER A 93 -31.99 -12.89 1.78
CA SER A 93 -32.99 -13.00 2.84
C SER A 93 -34.41 -12.92 2.26
N LEU A 94 -34.66 -12.01 1.32
CA LEU A 94 -35.94 -11.90 0.62
C LEU A 94 -36.22 -13.16 -0.20
N LEU A 95 -35.23 -13.62 -0.98
CA LEU A 95 -35.36 -14.84 -1.78
C LEU A 95 -35.61 -16.07 -0.92
N SER A 96 -34.97 -16.16 0.25
CA SER A 96 -35.20 -17.26 1.20
C SER A 96 -36.61 -17.22 1.79
N SER A 97 -37.15 -16.03 2.06
CA SER A 97 -38.53 -15.86 2.52
C SER A 97 -39.51 -16.32 1.43
N ASP A 98 -39.35 -15.77 0.22
CA ASP A 98 -40.21 -16.13 -0.92
C ASP A 98 -40.13 -17.63 -1.24
N TYR A 99 -38.96 -18.23 -1.14
CA TYR A 99 -38.78 -19.67 -1.33
C TYR A 99 -39.51 -20.49 -0.25
N SER A 100 -39.40 -20.09 1.02
CA SER A 100 -40.12 -20.73 2.13
C SER A 100 -41.63 -20.66 1.92
N ASP A 101 -42.16 -19.48 1.60
CA ASP A 101 -43.60 -19.27 1.40
C ASP A 101 -44.12 -20.11 0.22
N ASN A 102 -43.38 -20.14 -0.89
CA ASN A 102 -43.71 -20.99 -2.03
C ASN A 102 -43.66 -22.50 -1.71
N GLN A 103 -42.72 -22.95 -0.87
CA GLN A 103 -42.66 -24.34 -0.40
C GLN A 103 -43.87 -24.68 0.48
N GLN A 104 -44.25 -23.80 1.42
CA GLN A 104 -45.42 -23.99 2.28
C GLN A 104 -46.71 -24.09 1.44
N ILE A 105 -46.88 -23.22 0.45
CA ILE A 105 -48.03 -23.25 -0.48
C ILE A 105 -48.01 -24.54 -1.31
N SER A 106 -46.87 -24.91 -1.89
CA SER A 106 -46.75 -26.12 -2.72
C SER A 106 -47.10 -27.38 -1.93
N GLN A 107 -46.62 -27.46 -0.68
CA GLN A 107 -46.90 -28.57 0.22
C GLN A 107 -48.38 -28.60 0.65
N ALA A 108 -49.00 -27.44 0.86
CA ALA A 108 -50.43 -27.34 1.17
C ALA A 108 -51.30 -27.82 0.00
N ILE A 109 -50.97 -27.42 -1.23
CA ILE A 109 -51.64 -27.89 -2.45
C ILE A 109 -51.51 -29.40 -2.58
N GLU A 110 -50.32 -29.97 -2.35
CA GLU A 110 -50.11 -31.42 -2.43
C GLU A 110 -50.95 -32.18 -1.39
N LEU A 111 -51.02 -31.68 -0.15
CA LEU A 111 -51.82 -32.29 0.92
C LEU A 111 -53.33 -32.16 0.66
N ALA A 112 -53.78 -31.02 0.10
CA ALA A 112 -55.17 -30.80 -0.30
C ALA A 112 -55.59 -31.75 -1.43
N ARG A 113 -54.74 -31.93 -2.45
CA ARG A 113 -54.96 -32.90 -3.54
C ARG A 113 -55.03 -34.34 -3.07
N LYS A 114 -54.34 -34.67 -1.97
CA LYS A 114 -54.41 -35.99 -1.31
C LYS A 114 -55.64 -36.14 -0.40
N GLY A 115 -56.49 -35.10 -0.28
CA GLY A 115 -57.70 -35.11 0.55
C GLY A 115 -57.43 -35.03 2.05
N SER A 116 -56.31 -34.42 2.46
CA SER A 116 -55.99 -34.16 3.87
C SER A 116 -56.94 -33.11 4.46
N ASN A 117 -57.24 -33.20 5.75
CA ASN A 117 -58.10 -32.22 6.42
C ASN A 117 -57.38 -30.87 6.63
N THR A 118 -58.13 -29.76 6.65
CA THR A 118 -57.61 -28.39 6.85
C THR A 118 -56.67 -28.29 8.06
N LYS A 119 -57.03 -28.90 9.19
CA LYS A 119 -56.25 -28.82 10.44
C LYS A 119 -54.86 -29.45 10.28
N THR A 120 -54.76 -30.59 9.60
CA THR A 120 -53.50 -31.28 9.32
C THR A 120 -52.65 -30.52 8.32
N ILE A 121 -53.26 -29.80 7.38
CA ILE A 121 -52.53 -28.95 6.43
C ILE A 121 -51.92 -27.75 7.17
N VAL A 122 -52.73 -27.01 7.95
CA VAL A 122 -52.27 -25.89 8.80
C VAL A 122 -51.10 -26.32 9.70
N GLU A 123 -51.22 -27.46 10.36
CA GLU A 123 -50.20 -27.96 11.29
C GLU A 123 -48.89 -28.34 10.59
N LYS A 124 -48.94 -28.77 9.33
CA LYS A 124 -47.75 -29.18 8.55
C LYS A 124 -47.11 -28.06 7.75
N THR A 125 -47.87 -27.08 7.30
CA THR A 125 -47.36 -26.00 6.43
C THR A 125 -47.19 -24.69 7.17
N GLY A 126 -47.81 -24.52 8.33
CA GLY A 126 -47.75 -23.29 9.12
C GLY A 126 -48.57 -22.12 8.54
N LEU A 127 -49.29 -22.33 7.44
CA LEU A 127 -50.18 -21.36 6.82
C LEU A 127 -51.41 -21.10 7.70
N SER A 128 -52.04 -19.93 7.55
CA SER A 128 -53.27 -19.61 8.28
C SER A 128 -54.44 -20.50 7.86
N SER A 129 -55.41 -20.70 8.75
CA SER A 129 -56.60 -21.49 8.43
C SER A 129 -57.37 -20.95 7.22
N GLU A 130 -57.41 -19.63 7.03
CA GLU A 130 -58.08 -18.98 5.89
C GLU A 130 -57.37 -19.25 4.56
N GLU A 131 -56.04 -19.22 4.54
CA GLU A 131 -55.24 -19.56 3.36
C GLU A 131 -55.38 -21.04 3.00
N VAL A 132 -55.36 -21.92 4.00
CA VAL A 132 -55.54 -23.36 3.80
C VAL A 132 -56.94 -23.68 3.28
N ASP A 133 -57.99 -23.06 3.84
CA ASP A 133 -59.36 -23.27 3.37
C ASP A 133 -59.54 -22.84 1.91
N ALA A 134 -58.90 -21.74 1.49
CA ALA A 134 -58.90 -21.33 0.09
C ALA A 134 -58.19 -22.37 -0.80
N ILE A 135 -57.03 -22.88 -0.38
CA ILE A 135 -56.27 -23.89 -1.12
C ILE A 135 -57.08 -25.19 -1.24
N VAL A 136 -57.68 -25.66 -0.15
CA VAL A 136 -58.52 -26.87 -0.15
C VAL A 136 -59.76 -26.68 -1.03
N LYS A 137 -60.36 -25.49 -1.06
CA LYS A 137 -61.51 -25.19 -1.92
C LYS A 137 -61.17 -25.21 -3.42
N PHE A 138 -59.97 -24.77 -3.81
CA PHE A 138 -59.56 -24.68 -5.22
C PHE A 138 -58.82 -25.93 -5.74
N TYR A 139 -58.08 -26.62 -4.86
CA TYR A 139 -57.20 -27.73 -5.23
C TYR A 139 -57.51 -29.04 -4.49
N GLY A 140 -58.45 -29.02 -3.56
CA GLY A 140 -58.95 -30.22 -2.91
C GLY A 140 -59.68 -31.11 -3.90
N ASP A 141 -59.55 -32.42 -3.72
CA ASP A 141 -60.27 -33.39 -4.52
C ASP A 141 -61.78 -33.26 -4.23
N GLU A 142 -62.58 -32.89 -5.24
CA GLU A 142 -64.05 -32.75 -5.14
C GLU A 142 -64.75 -34.09 -4.82
N ASN A 143 -64.01 -35.19 -4.68
CA ASN A 143 -64.53 -36.52 -4.40
C ASN A 143 -64.51 -36.89 -2.90
N LYS A 144 -65.28 -36.17 -2.08
CA LYS A 144 -65.85 -36.73 -0.85
C LYS A 144 -67.29 -36.26 -0.67
N ASN A 145 -68.20 -37.02 -1.29
CA ASN A 145 -69.53 -37.28 -0.72
C ASN A 145 -69.38 -37.93 0.65
#